data_AF-G0WET5-F1
#
_entry.id   AF-G0WET5-F1
#
_cell.length_a   1.000
_cell.length_b   1.000
_cell.length_c   1.000
_cell.angle_alpha   90.00
_cell.angle_beta   90.00
_cell.angle_gamma   90.00
#
_symmetry.space_group_name_H-M   'P 1'
#
loop_
_entity.id
_entity.type
_entity.pdbx_description
1 polymer ?
#
loop_
_entity_poly.entity_id
_entity_poly.type
_entity_poly.pdbx_seq_one_letter_code
_entity_poly.pdbx_strand_id
1 'polypeptide(L)'
;MRRHQVYKLSIVIILCTVLVLKLTNNLPIEQIGHHYYALKNSRNQIKSKKDFLNVDISNLLKFKKNWINSPIRSITRTQEYSKKSLVGYVSNLDLKDEKKGSEYSASCSDLEYINDIEYSYWVHTLPSDLKEVRRELLTSPAFEFVEPQLHSDLEINWDEEKILEKNWLTFGGVSVWSKRYNVYFVYSRVIYSRKAQRNHPHVSLVRGQVFDKDWNEIHGFKVPFNDIIVPKDDEVELQKLDEDLGLYDCKKQLGHKEKELASNEYENCLVEVNKLKLKNEKRKKEILQKYYTIYPTVLNIPFISTGADYEGPEDPHIIMRETAEFEEPLIFFNMQDHNDGKRKLYGFLPHQKSDPLIEFHINGRGIKGKEKNWVPFFHADSSKGQAESQFSRGTIHFIYSFYPLEILKCSLNDGDCEFVFEGSTLELDKDTEFSGMRGSTQFINLPNVIPTLAGKQLWVGFPKFHLNGCGCGVKYYRPMLSVIVESNGVYHQELVVPTLDFNIDVLSWDLKGHYCFDVNVLNPNSINYWEVVSQDPVTKKYEDYMSLTVSEADHNTKVVIVKGLLNYILGIYKDKNIKEDFQITEHANSIIAESVKCIDKDTKQDCKNYGKTHPEPKDL
;
A
#
# COMPACT_ATOMS: atom_id res chain seq x y z
N MET A 1 -44.80 -7.78 33.32
CA MET A 1 -44.28 -9.16 33.14
C MET A 1 -43.63 -9.41 31.76
N ARG A 2 -44.28 -9.08 30.63
CA ARG A 2 -43.74 -9.31 29.27
C ARG A 2 -42.40 -8.61 28.94
N ARG A 3 -42.19 -7.35 29.36
CA ARG A 3 -40.91 -6.63 29.13
C ARG A 3 -39.71 -7.31 29.78
N HIS A 4 -39.90 -7.93 30.95
CA HIS A 4 -38.81 -8.56 31.69
C HIS A 4 -38.39 -9.90 31.07
N GLN A 5 -39.35 -10.63 30.48
CA GLN A 5 -39.08 -11.84 29.70
C GLN A 5 -38.37 -11.54 28.38
N VAL A 6 -38.77 -10.47 27.67
CA VAL A 6 -38.07 -10.02 26.45
C VAL A 6 -36.63 -9.64 26.77
N TYR A 7 -36.39 -8.92 27.87
CA TYR A 7 -35.04 -8.54 28.28
C TYR A 7 -34.15 -9.76 28.63
N LYS A 8 -34.71 -10.75 29.34
CA LYS A 8 -34.01 -12.00 29.63
C LYS A 8 -33.71 -12.79 28.36
N LEU A 9 -34.65 -12.84 27.42
CA LEU A 9 -34.46 -13.53 26.15
C LEU A 9 -33.38 -12.84 25.30
N SER A 10 -33.35 -11.51 25.26
CA SER A 10 -32.29 -10.75 24.58
C SER A 10 -30.92 -10.99 25.21
N ILE A 11 -30.83 -11.03 26.54
CA ILE A 11 -29.58 -11.35 27.25
C ILE A 11 -29.12 -12.78 26.95
N VAL A 12 -30.04 -13.75 26.93
CA VAL A 12 -29.74 -15.15 26.59
C VAL A 12 -29.28 -15.28 25.13
N ILE A 13 -29.93 -14.58 24.20
CA ILE A 13 -29.51 -14.56 22.79
C ILE A 13 -28.11 -13.98 22.68
N ILE A 14 -27.83 -12.82 23.29
CA ILE A 14 -26.49 -12.21 23.28
C ILE A 14 -25.44 -13.16 23.88
N LEU A 15 -25.75 -13.81 25.00
CA LEU A 15 -24.88 -14.81 25.63
C LEU A 15 -24.63 -15.99 24.70
N CYS A 16 -25.66 -16.52 24.04
CA CYS A 16 -25.52 -17.61 23.07
C CYS A 16 -24.69 -17.18 21.85
N THR A 17 -24.89 -15.97 21.32
CA THR A 17 -24.09 -15.45 20.20
C THR A 17 -22.62 -15.29 20.59
N VAL A 18 -22.35 -14.76 21.79
CA VAL A 18 -20.99 -14.65 22.34
C VAL A 18 -20.37 -16.03 22.58
N LEU A 19 -21.16 -17.00 23.08
CA LEU A 19 -20.69 -18.37 23.30
C LEU A 19 -20.34 -19.07 21.98
N VAL A 20 -21.19 -18.92 20.96
CA VAL A 20 -20.96 -19.46 19.61
C VAL A 20 -19.71 -18.83 19.00
N LEU A 21 -19.58 -17.51 19.03
CA LEU A 21 -18.39 -16.81 18.52
C LEU A 21 -17.10 -17.21 19.26
N LYS A 22 -17.19 -17.46 20.57
CA LYS A 22 -16.07 -17.95 21.37
C LYS A 22 -15.69 -19.39 21.00
N LEU A 23 -16.69 -20.25 20.80
CA LEU A 23 -16.50 -21.67 20.45
C LEU A 23 -15.99 -21.86 19.01
N THR A 24 -16.34 -20.98 18.07
CA THR A 24 -15.90 -21.10 16.68
C THR A 24 -14.54 -20.44 16.42
N ASN A 25 -14.19 -19.35 17.13
CA ASN A 25 -13.05 -18.51 16.75
C ASN A 25 -11.95 -18.40 17.83
N ASN A 26 -12.09 -19.00 19.01
CA ASN A 26 -11.11 -18.90 20.12
C ASN A 26 -10.74 -17.44 20.54
N LEU A 27 -11.60 -16.45 20.25
CA LEU A 27 -11.32 -15.04 20.54
C LEU A 27 -11.63 -14.66 22.00
N PRO A 28 -10.78 -13.84 22.67
CA PRO A 28 -11.11 -13.22 23.95
C PRO A 28 -12.40 -12.38 23.90
N ILE A 29 -13.17 -12.37 24.99
CA ILE A 29 -14.45 -11.64 25.10
C ILE A 29 -14.31 -10.15 24.77
N GLU A 30 -13.18 -9.53 25.12
CA GLU A 30 -12.89 -8.12 24.81
C GLU A 30 -12.79 -7.86 23.30
N GLN A 31 -12.17 -8.78 22.53
CA GLN A 31 -12.06 -8.67 21.08
C GLN A 31 -13.42 -8.84 20.38
N ILE A 32 -14.28 -9.71 20.93
CA ILE A 32 -15.67 -9.86 20.48
C ILE A 32 -16.44 -8.56 20.70
N GLY A 33 -16.28 -7.94 21.88
CA GLY A 33 -16.86 -6.63 22.18
C GLY A 33 -16.40 -5.56 21.20
N HIS A 34 -15.10 -5.44 20.96
CA HIS A 34 -14.55 -4.49 20.00
C HIS A 34 -15.12 -4.69 18.60
N HIS A 35 -15.10 -5.92 18.08
CA HIS A 35 -15.65 -6.23 16.76
C HIS A 35 -17.14 -5.90 16.66
N TYR A 36 -17.93 -6.27 17.68
CA TYR A 36 -19.35 -5.95 17.73
C TYR A 36 -19.62 -4.44 17.68
N TYR A 37 -18.94 -3.66 18.53
CA TYR A 37 -19.13 -2.21 18.56
C TYR A 37 -18.56 -1.53 17.32
N ALA A 38 -17.44 -2.01 16.76
CA ALA A 38 -16.85 -1.46 15.54
C ALA A 38 -17.80 -1.66 14.36
N LEU A 39 -18.34 -2.88 14.20
CA LEU A 39 -19.36 -3.19 13.19
C LEU A 39 -20.64 -2.39 13.41
N LYS A 40 -21.06 -2.20 14.66
CA LYS A 40 -22.22 -1.38 14.97
C LYS A 40 -21.97 0.08 14.62
N ASN A 41 -20.78 0.61 14.90
CA ASN A 41 -20.46 2.01 14.67
C ASN A 41 -20.20 2.32 13.20
N SER A 42 -19.55 1.42 12.45
CA SER A 42 -19.39 1.57 11.01
C SER A 42 -20.73 1.54 10.26
N ARG A 43 -21.71 0.79 10.79
CA ARG A 43 -23.11 0.80 10.33
C ARG A 43 -23.88 2.04 10.76
N ASN A 44 -23.43 2.77 11.79
CA ASN A 44 -24.03 4.06 12.12
C ASN A 44 -23.62 5.05 11.03
N GLN A 45 -24.62 5.61 10.35
CA GLN A 45 -24.40 6.66 9.38
C GLN A 45 -24.66 8.02 10.03
N ILE A 46 -23.71 8.92 9.89
CA ILE A 46 -23.93 10.34 10.18
C ILE A 46 -24.55 11.02 8.96
N LYS A 47 -25.24 12.15 9.16
CA LYS A 47 -26.04 12.78 8.10
C LYS A 47 -25.32 13.91 7.39
N SER A 48 -24.45 14.63 8.09
CA SER A 48 -23.68 15.74 7.54
C SER A 48 -22.20 15.61 7.86
N LYS A 49 -21.34 16.16 7.00
CA LYS A 49 -19.90 16.28 7.22
C LYS A 49 -19.56 16.91 8.58
N LYS A 50 -20.32 17.90 9.05
CA LYS A 50 -20.10 18.54 10.36
C LYS A 50 -20.37 17.61 11.55
N ASP A 51 -21.17 16.55 11.37
CA ASP A 51 -21.46 15.59 12.44
C ASP A 51 -20.21 14.79 12.85
N PHE A 52 -19.21 14.65 11.97
CA PHE A 52 -17.92 14.01 12.30
C PHE A 52 -17.25 14.65 13.54
N LEU A 53 -17.44 15.95 13.74
CA LEU A 53 -16.85 16.71 14.86
C LEU A 53 -17.46 16.34 16.21
N ASN A 54 -18.66 15.74 16.22
CA ASN A 54 -19.42 15.40 17.42
C ASN A 54 -19.41 13.88 17.73
N VAL A 55 -18.74 13.09 16.89
CA VAL A 55 -18.64 11.64 17.08
C VAL A 55 -17.87 11.30 18.35
N ASP A 56 -18.43 10.41 19.17
CA ASP A 56 -17.77 9.86 20.36
C ASP A 56 -17.63 8.33 20.23
N ILE A 57 -16.39 7.88 20.08
CA ILE A 57 -16.01 6.46 19.98
C ILE A 57 -15.23 6.00 21.21
N SER A 58 -15.14 6.80 22.28
CA SER A 58 -14.37 6.43 23.47
C SER A 58 -14.84 5.09 24.06
N ASN A 59 -16.14 4.79 23.99
CA ASN A 59 -16.67 3.51 24.45
C ASN A 59 -16.29 2.33 23.55
N LEU A 60 -16.19 2.53 22.23
CA LEU A 60 -15.72 1.51 21.30
C LEU A 60 -14.24 1.17 21.58
N LEU A 61 -13.42 2.20 21.76
CA LEU A 61 -11.97 2.06 21.99
C LEU A 61 -11.66 1.37 23.33
N LYS A 62 -12.52 1.50 24.35
CA LYS A 62 -12.39 0.76 25.63
C LYS A 62 -12.39 -0.77 25.47
N PHE A 63 -13.00 -1.30 24.41
CA PHE A 63 -13.01 -2.75 24.14
C PHE A 63 -11.85 -3.20 23.25
N LYS A 64 -11.13 -2.27 22.60
CA LYS A 64 -9.91 -2.53 21.81
C LYS A 64 -8.66 -2.75 22.70
N LYS A 65 -8.82 -3.34 23.89
CA LYS A 65 -7.71 -3.50 24.85
C LYS A 65 -6.65 -4.49 24.38
N ASN A 66 -7.06 -5.47 23.58
CA ASN A 66 -6.17 -6.51 23.12
C ASN A 66 -5.64 -6.20 21.70
N TRP A 67 -4.49 -5.54 21.66
CA TRP A 67 -3.78 -5.06 20.46
C TRP A 67 -3.09 -6.17 19.66
N ILE A 68 -3.42 -7.46 19.88
CA ILE A 68 -2.73 -8.60 19.22
C ILE A 68 -2.69 -8.47 17.70
N ASN A 69 -3.79 -8.04 17.07
CA ASN A 69 -3.86 -7.93 15.61
C ASN A 69 -3.56 -6.52 15.06
N SER A 70 -3.13 -5.62 15.93
CA SER A 70 -2.81 -4.25 15.55
C SER A 70 -1.33 -4.11 15.20
N PRO A 71 -1.00 -3.31 14.17
CA PRO A 71 0.38 -2.93 13.90
C PRO A 71 0.93 -1.90 14.90
N ILE A 72 0.09 -1.33 15.78
CA ILE A 72 0.49 -0.30 16.74
C ILE A 72 1.34 -0.93 17.85
N ARG A 73 2.55 -0.38 18.03
CA ARG A 73 3.49 -0.79 19.08
C ARG A 73 3.50 0.21 20.23
N SER A 74 4.12 -0.20 21.35
CA SER A 74 4.43 0.75 22.43
C SER A 74 5.29 1.90 21.92
N ILE A 75 6.34 1.61 21.13
CA ILE A 75 7.22 2.63 20.58
C ILE A 75 6.48 3.59 19.65
N THR A 76 5.50 3.12 18.86
CA THR A 76 4.63 3.99 18.05
C THR A 76 3.95 5.06 18.91
N ARG A 77 3.58 4.73 20.15
CA ARG A 77 2.87 5.65 21.03
C ARG A 77 3.79 6.54 21.87
N THR A 78 5.01 6.08 22.14
CA THR A 78 5.92 6.73 23.09
C THR A 78 7.12 7.43 22.45
N GLN A 79 7.41 7.17 21.17
CA GLN A 79 8.52 7.83 20.47
C GLN A 79 8.28 9.33 20.29
N GLU A 80 9.34 10.05 19.95
CA GLU A 80 9.26 11.48 19.66
C GLU A 80 8.63 11.74 18.30
N TYR A 81 7.78 12.76 18.26
CA TYR A 81 7.07 13.21 17.08
C TYR A 81 7.37 14.67 16.85
N SER A 82 7.75 15.00 15.63
CA SER A 82 8.00 16.38 15.21
C SER A 82 6.72 16.98 14.65
N LYS A 83 6.29 18.08 15.27
CA LYS A 83 5.08 18.81 14.89
C LYS A 83 5.33 19.69 13.66
N LYS A 84 4.41 19.69 12.71
CA LYS A 84 4.47 20.52 11.49
C LYS A 84 3.11 21.11 11.17
N SER A 85 3.10 22.40 10.87
CA SER A 85 1.93 23.08 10.32
C SER A 85 1.87 22.85 8.82
N LEU A 86 0.73 22.38 8.34
CA LEU A 86 0.48 22.07 6.94
C LEU A 86 -0.57 23.00 6.37
N VAL A 87 -0.26 23.53 5.20
CA VAL A 87 -1.18 24.30 4.37
C VAL A 87 -1.87 23.35 3.41
N GLY A 88 -3.21 23.30 3.42
CA GLY A 88 -4.01 22.54 2.47
C GLY A 88 -4.99 23.46 1.74
N TYR A 89 -5.47 23.04 0.58
CA TYR A 89 -6.44 23.76 -0.22
C TYR A 89 -7.74 22.97 -0.32
N VAL A 90 -8.85 23.63 0.03
CA VAL A 90 -10.21 23.04 0.03
C VAL A 90 -11.00 23.60 -1.15
N SER A 91 -11.58 22.73 -1.98
CA SER A 91 -12.22 23.13 -3.24
C SER A 91 -13.75 23.17 -3.20
N ASN A 92 -14.41 22.49 -2.25
CA ASN A 92 -15.87 22.38 -2.20
C ASN A 92 -16.53 23.41 -1.26
N LEU A 93 -16.19 24.69 -1.44
CA LEU A 93 -16.63 25.77 -0.56
C LEU A 93 -17.98 26.37 -0.96
N ASP A 94 -18.73 26.81 0.05
CA ASP A 94 -19.89 27.69 -0.06
C ASP A 94 -19.44 29.13 0.23
N LEU A 95 -18.95 29.78 -0.84
CA LEU A 95 -18.57 31.18 -0.85
C LEU A 95 -19.83 32.00 -1.17
N LYS A 96 -20.26 32.85 -0.23
CA LYS A 96 -21.45 33.70 -0.42
C LYS A 96 -21.14 34.81 -1.43
N ASP A 97 -21.95 34.91 -2.48
CA ASP A 97 -21.96 36.05 -3.40
C ASP A 97 -22.36 37.34 -2.66
N GLU A 98 -21.38 38.10 -2.16
CA GLU A 98 -21.68 39.40 -1.53
C GLU A 98 -21.98 40.52 -2.54
N LYS A 99 -21.94 40.27 -3.86
CA LYS A 99 -22.36 41.25 -4.86
C LYS A 99 -23.14 40.61 -6.00
N LYS A 100 -24.46 40.85 -6.04
CA LYS A 100 -25.29 40.65 -7.23
C LYS A 100 -24.67 41.41 -8.41
N GLY A 101 -23.99 40.70 -9.31
CA GLY A 101 -23.54 41.22 -10.60
C GLY A 101 -22.07 41.04 -10.96
N SER A 102 -21.23 40.43 -10.12
CA SER A 102 -19.86 40.05 -10.49
C SER A 102 -19.55 38.64 -9.99
N GLU A 103 -19.11 37.75 -10.88
CA GLU A 103 -18.59 36.42 -10.56
C GLU A 103 -17.52 36.53 -9.47
N TYR A 104 -17.81 36.03 -8.26
CA TYR A 104 -16.78 35.93 -7.22
C TYR A 104 -15.79 34.83 -7.60
N SER A 105 -14.55 35.21 -7.96
CA SER A 105 -13.45 34.26 -8.08
C SER A 105 -12.84 34.02 -6.71
N ALA A 106 -12.76 32.76 -6.26
CA ALA A 106 -12.02 32.41 -5.05
C ALA A 106 -10.57 32.90 -5.14
N SER A 107 -9.97 33.24 -4.00
CA SER A 107 -8.54 33.50 -3.86
C SER A 107 -7.84 32.35 -3.13
N CYS A 108 -6.51 32.20 -3.25
CA CYS A 108 -5.79 31.17 -2.48
C CYS A 108 -6.05 31.26 -0.97
N SER A 109 -6.17 32.48 -0.41
CA SER A 109 -6.49 32.66 1.01
C SER A 109 -7.87 32.15 1.40
N ASP A 110 -8.85 32.20 0.49
CA ASP A 110 -10.19 31.65 0.74
C ASP A 110 -10.14 30.13 0.84
N LEU A 111 -9.30 29.50 0.01
CA LEU A 111 -9.14 28.06 -0.12
C LEU A 111 -8.22 27.46 0.95
N GLU A 112 -7.29 28.27 1.48
CA GLU A 112 -6.22 27.86 2.38
C GLU A 112 -6.72 27.39 3.76
N TYR A 113 -6.36 26.18 4.15
CA TYR A 113 -6.62 25.58 5.46
C TYR A 113 -5.29 25.21 6.12
N ILE A 114 -5.04 25.77 7.30
CA ILE A 114 -3.80 25.53 8.05
C ILE A 114 -4.14 24.80 9.34
N ASN A 115 -3.50 23.65 9.55
CA ASN A 115 -3.56 22.92 10.80
C ASN A 115 -2.31 22.04 10.95
N ASP A 116 -2.14 21.42 12.11
CA ASP A 116 -0.92 20.71 12.45
C ASP A 116 -1.09 19.19 12.36
N ILE A 117 -0.03 18.52 11.91
CA ILE A 117 0.18 17.07 12.09
C ILE A 117 1.53 16.85 12.79
N GLU A 118 1.81 15.59 13.15
CA GLU A 118 3.12 15.21 13.65
C GLU A 118 3.65 14.01 12.85
N TYR A 119 4.97 13.91 12.64
CA TYR A 119 5.61 12.73 12.05
C TYR A 119 6.72 12.18 12.94
N SER A 120 6.88 10.86 12.91
CA SER A 120 8.00 10.17 13.57
C SER A 120 9.29 10.37 12.79
N TYR A 121 10.41 10.34 13.50
CA TYR A 121 11.72 10.19 12.86
C TYR A 121 12.02 8.71 12.63
N TRP A 122 12.44 8.33 11.43
CA TRP A 122 12.79 6.94 11.11
C TRP A 122 14.06 6.85 10.28
N VAL A 123 15.03 6.10 10.81
CA VAL A 123 16.37 5.97 10.22
C VAL A 123 16.58 4.60 9.58
N HIS A 124 15.83 3.58 9.99
CA HIS A 124 16.01 2.22 9.49
C HIS A 124 15.51 2.07 8.07
N THR A 125 16.34 1.53 7.19
CA THR A 125 15.93 1.17 5.83
C THR A 125 15.44 -0.27 5.79
N LEU A 126 14.63 -0.61 4.79
CA LEU A 126 14.20 -1.98 4.50
C LEU A 126 15.04 -2.53 3.34
N PRO A 127 16.15 -3.24 3.61
CA PRO A 127 16.99 -3.80 2.56
C PRO A 127 16.39 -5.05 1.92
N SER A 128 16.94 -5.43 0.78
CA SER A 128 16.64 -6.69 0.08
C SER A 128 17.94 -7.47 -0.10
N ASP A 129 17.95 -8.77 0.20
CA ASP A 129 19.09 -9.64 -0.07
C ASP A 129 19.20 -9.92 -1.58
N LEU A 130 19.92 -9.05 -2.28
CA LEU A 130 20.13 -9.16 -3.73
C LEU A 130 20.90 -10.43 -4.13
N LYS A 131 21.69 -11.00 -3.21
CA LYS A 131 22.41 -12.25 -3.44
C LYS A 131 21.45 -13.43 -3.46
N GLU A 132 20.51 -13.48 -2.52
CA GLU A 132 19.42 -14.46 -2.55
C GLU A 132 18.60 -14.33 -3.84
N VAL A 133 18.24 -13.10 -4.23
CA VAL A 133 17.49 -12.83 -5.48
C VAL A 133 18.22 -13.35 -6.71
N ARG A 134 19.48 -12.96 -6.90
CA ARG A 134 20.27 -13.41 -8.05
C ARG A 134 20.33 -14.94 -8.09
N ARG A 135 20.60 -15.58 -6.96
CA ARG A 135 20.70 -17.04 -6.89
C ARG A 135 19.38 -17.74 -7.17
N GLU A 136 18.25 -17.20 -6.69
CA GLU A 136 16.92 -17.72 -7.01
C GLU A 136 16.66 -17.70 -8.51
N LEU A 137 16.94 -16.56 -9.16
CA LEU A 137 16.71 -16.37 -10.60
C LEU A 137 17.57 -17.28 -11.48
N LEU A 138 18.82 -17.52 -11.08
CA LEU A 138 19.76 -18.36 -11.85
C LEU A 138 19.52 -19.88 -11.67
N THR A 139 18.76 -20.30 -10.65
CA THR A 139 18.65 -21.73 -10.28
C THR A 139 17.24 -22.29 -10.28
N SER A 140 16.22 -21.43 -10.30
CA SER A 140 14.82 -21.81 -10.30
C SER A 140 14.30 -22.02 -11.73
N PRO A 141 13.69 -23.18 -12.04
CA PRO A 141 13.04 -23.41 -13.33
C PRO A 141 11.96 -22.38 -13.68
N ALA A 142 11.36 -21.72 -12.67
CA ALA A 142 10.35 -20.68 -12.90
C ALA A 142 10.91 -19.45 -13.63
N PHE A 143 12.23 -19.23 -13.59
CA PHE A 143 12.91 -18.06 -14.16
C PHE A 143 13.88 -18.42 -15.29
N GLU A 144 13.82 -19.65 -15.82
CA GLU A 144 14.66 -20.09 -16.95
C GLU A 144 14.51 -19.18 -18.18
N PHE A 145 13.34 -18.56 -18.37
CA PHE A 145 13.09 -17.65 -19.49
C PHE A 145 13.87 -16.33 -19.41
N VAL A 146 14.31 -15.90 -18.22
CA VAL A 146 15.02 -14.62 -17.99
C VAL A 146 16.48 -14.83 -17.62
N GLU A 147 16.85 -16.00 -17.12
CA GLU A 147 18.24 -16.35 -16.74
C GLU A 147 19.30 -15.93 -17.77
N PRO A 148 19.13 -16.18 -19.09
CA PRO A 148 20.13 -15.79 -20.10
C PRO A 148 20.36 -14.28 -20.19
N GLN A 149 19.42 -13.47 -19.71
CA GLN A 149 19.52 -12.02 -19.74
C GLN A 149 20.25 -11.42 -18.53
N LEU A 150 20.43 -12.17 -17.44
CA LEU A 150 20.95 -11.69 -16.16
C LEU A 150 22.49 -11.68 -16.06
N HIS A 151 23.13 -11.59 -17.23
CA HIS A 151 24.56 -11.59 -17.42
C HIS A 151 25.00 -10.49 -18.41
N SER A 152 26.29 -10.15 -18.38
CA SER A 152 26.92 -9.15 -19.26
C SER A 152 28.36 -9.55 -19.55
N ASP A 153 28.84 -9.29 -20.78
CA ASP A 153 30.25 -9.53 -21.13
C ASP A 153 31.24 -8.76 -20.24
N LEU A 154 30.80 -7.66 -19.63
CA LEU A 154 31.61 -6.87 -18.69
C LEU A 154 31.88 -7.60 -17.36
N GLU A 155 31.07 -8.61 -17.04
CA GLU A 155 31.09 -9.30 -15.74
C GLU A 155 31.92 -10.60 -15.73
N ILE A 156 32.47 -11.02 -16.89
CA ILE A 156 33.19 -12.30 -17.06
C ILE A 156 34.31 -12.51 -16.03
N ASN A 157 34.96 -11.43 -15.60
CA ASN A 157 36.07 -11.47 -14.63
C ASN A 157 35.70 -10.89 -13.26
N TRP A 158 34.41 -10.73 -12.95
CA TRP A 158 33.96 -10.16 -11.68
C TRP A 158 33.54 -11.28 -10.74
N ASP A 159 33.80 -11.08 -9.45
CA ASP A 159 33.18 -11.92 -8.42
C ASP A 159 31.70 -11.53 -8.22
N GLU A 160 30.96 -12.40 -7.52
CA GLU A 160 29.52 -12.21 -7.27
C GLU A 160 29.25 -10.88 -6.54
N GLU A 161 30.12 -10.49 -5.61
CA GLU A 161 29.95 -9.29 -4.79
C GLU A 161 30.03 -8.01 -5.62
N LYS A 162 31.02 -7.92 -6.53
CA LYS A 162 31.15 -6.79 -7.46
C LYS A 162 30.00 -6.71 -8.45
N ILE A 163 29.46 -7.85 -8.91
CA ILE A 163 28.27 -7.89 -9.78
C ILE A 163 27.06 -7.35 -9.03
N LEU A 164 26.84 -7.79 -7.79
CA LEU A 164 25.74 -7.34 -6.95
C LEU A 164 25.82 -5.84 -6.68
N GLU A 165 26.99 -5.31 -6.34
CA GLU A 165 27.19 -3.90 -6.04
C GLU A 165 26.91 -2.99 -7.26
N LYS A 166 27.31 -3.42 -8.46
CA LYS A 166 27.26 -2.57 -9.66
C LYS A 166 26.01 -2.75 -10.50
N ASN A 167 25.54 -3.98 -10.68
CA ASN A 167 24.51 -4.31 -11.67
C ASN A 167 23.15 -4.58 -11.05
N TRP A 168 23.07 -4.89 -9.75
CA TRP A 168 21.83 -5.17 -9.06
C TRP A 168 21.42 -4.01 -8.15
N LEU A 169 20.19 -3.57 -8.29
CA LEU A 169 19.68 -2.42 -7.55
C LEU A 169 18.25 -2.69 -7.08
N THR A 170 17.89 -2.09 -5.96
CA THR A 170 16.52 -2.11 -5.43
C THR A 170 15.93 -0.71 -5.49
N PHE A 171 14.65 -0.63 -5.88
CA PHE A 171 13.83 0.57 -5.83
C PHE A 171 12.87 0.51 -4.64
N GLY A 172 12.27 1.64 -4.30
CA GLY A 172 11.36 1.79 -3.16
C GLY A 172 10.33 0.67 -3.05
N GLY A 173 10.18 0.12 -1.85
CA GLY A 173 9.22 -0.93 -1.53
C GLY A 173 7.85 -0.36 -1.19
N VAL A 174 6.79 -1.06 -1.59
CA VAL A 174 5.40 -0.84 -1.16
C VAL A 174 5.00 -1.87 -0.12
N SER A 175 4.14 -1.50 0.81
CA SER A 175 3.80 -2.32 1.97
C SER A 175 2.35 -2.16 2.44
N VAL A 176 1.79 -3.24 3.00
CA VAL A 176 0.48 -3.28 3.68
C VAL A 176 0.51 -4.21 4.88
N TRP A 177 -0.22 -3.85 5.94
CA TRP A 177 -0.42 -4.71 7.12
C TRP A 177 -1.54 -5.73 6.88
N SER A 178 -1.28 -7.01 7.20
CA SER A 178 -2.30 -8.05 7.31
C SER A 178 -2.65 -8.29 8.77
N LYS A 179 -3.93 -8.12 9.13
CA LYS A 179 -4.45 -8.42 10.48
C LYS A 179 -4.62 -9.92 10.69
N ARG A 180 -4.85 -10.66 9.62
CA ARG A 180 -4.98 -12.13 9.66
C ARG A 180 -3.65 -12.78 10.01
N TYR A 181 -2.58 -12.33 9.35
CA TYR A 181 -1.25 -12.92 9.49
C TYR A 181 -0.36 -12.19 10.51
N ASN A 182 -0.75 -10.98 10.95
CA ASN A 182 -0.01 -10.13 11.88
C ASN A 182 1.41 -9.78 11.39
N VAL A 183 1.50 -9.46 10.10
CA VAL A 183 2.75 -9.14 9.40
C VAL A 183 2.53 -8.04 8.38
N TYR A 184 3.62 -7.38 7.97
CA TYR A 184 3.66 -6.56 6.77
C TYR A 184 4.05 -7.41 5.57
N PHE A 185 3.28 -7.33 4.49
CA PHE A 185 3.74 -7.76 3.18
C PHE A 185 4.41 -6.57 2.49
N VAL A 186 5.64 -6.77 2.02
CA VAL A 186 6.44 -5.73 1.36
C VAL A 186 6.84 -6.22 -0.03
N TYR A 187 6.67 -5.37 -1.04
CA TYR A 187 7.04 -5.68 -2.41
C TYR A 187 7.91 -4.57 -2.99
N SER A 188 9.10 -4.94 -3.46
CA SER A 188 10.10 -4.01 -3.97
C SER A 188 10.47 -4.37 -5.40
N ARG A 189 10.69 -3.36 -6.24
CA ARG A 189 11.25 -3.59 -7.57
C ARG A 189 12.74 -3.85 -7.45
N VAL A 190 13.18 -5.00 -7.94
CA VAL A 190 14.60 -5.34 -8.09
C VAL A 190 14.93 -5.26 -9.57
N ILE A 191 16.04 -4.60 -9.89
CA ILE A 191 16.50 -4.47 -11.27
C ILE A 191 17.90 -5.06 -11.45
N TYR A 192 18.11 -5.61 -12.63
CA TYR A 192 19.42 -5.90 -13.17
C TYR A 192 19.70 -4.92 -14.32
N SER A 193 20.85 -4.25 -14.30
CA SER A 193 21.29 -3.33 -15.36
C SER A 193 22.66 -3.76 -15.90
N ARG A 194 22.73 -4.06 -17.20
CA ARG A 194 24.00 -4.35 -17.88
C ARG A 194 24.97 -3.15 -17.88
N LYS A 195 24.44 -1.94 -17.74
CA LYS A 195 25.20 -0.68 -17.78
C LYS A 195 25.56 -0.13 -16.39
N ALA A 196 25.18 -0.83 -15.31
CA ALA A 196 25.32 -0.34 -13.94
C ALA A 196 24.66 1.04 -13.73
N GLN A 197 23.52 1.29 -14.39
CA GLN A 197 22.80 2.56 -14.36
C GLN A 197 21.39 2.36 -13.81
N ARG A 198 21.05 3.11 -12.75
CA ARG A 198 19.77 3.01 -12.03
C ARG A 198 18.56 3.36 -12.92
N ASN A 199 18.72 4.31 -13.82
CA ASN A 199 17.68 4.77 -14.75
C ASN A 199 17.64 3.97 -16.06
N HIS A 200 18.51 2.96 -16.23
CA HIS A 200 18.58 2.12 -17.43
C HIS A 200 18.55 0.63 -17.03
N PRO A 201 17.42 0.12 -16.52
CA PRO A 201 17.24 -1.28 -16.21
C PRO A 201 17.25 -2.12 -17.48
N HIS A 202 17.92 -3.27 -17.43
CA HIS A 202 17.80 -4.30 -18.46
C HIS A 202 16.56 -5.15 -18.20
N VAL A 203 16.48 -5.72 -17.00
CA VAL A 203 15.36 -6.52 -16.50
C VAL A 203 14.89 -5.96 -15.16
N SER A 204 13.58 -5.93 -14.96
CA SER A 204 12.92 -5.58 -13.70
C SER A 204 12.07 -6.74 -13.21
N LEU A 205 12.06 -6.94 -11.88
CA LEU A 205 11.35 -8.01 -11.19
C LEU A 205 10.73 -7.45 -9.92
N VAL A 206 9.75 -8.16 -9.36
CA VAL A 206 9.14 -7.79 -8.08
C VAL A 206 9.54 -8.83 -7.02
N ARG A 207 10.15 -8.34 -5.94
CA ARG A 207 10.56 -9.14 -4.79
C ARG A 207 9.53 -8.99 -3.68
N GLY A 208 8.95 -10.09 -3.20
CA GLY A 208 8.03 -10.11 -2.06
C GLY A 208 8.72 -10.55 -0.77
N GLN A 209 8.63 -9.75 0.28
CA GLN A 209 9.16 -9.99 1.61
C GLN A 209 8.04 -9.90 2.66
N VAL A 210 8.27 -10.50 3.81
CA VAL A 210 7.35 -10.45 4.96
C VAL A 210 8.10 -9.94 6.17
N PHE A 211 7.52 -9.01 6.91
CA PHE A 211 8.11 -8.45 8.12
C PHE A 211 7.16 -8.56 9.29
N ASP A 212 7.69 -8.81 10.48
CA ASP A 212 6.91 -8.73 11.71
C ASP A 212 6.50 -7.27 12.02
N LYS A 213 5.73 -7.07 13.09
CA LYS A 213 5.35 -5.73 13.58
C LYS A 213 6.54 -4.80 13.88
N ASP A 214 7.71 -5.39 14.11
CA ASP A 214 8.95 -4.71 14.47
C ASP A 214 9.85 -4.42 13.25
N TRP A 215 9.36 -4.72 12.04
CA TRP A 215 10.10 -4.61 10.79
C TRP A 215 11.34 -5.51 10.72
N ASN A 216 11.31 -6.65 11.41
CA ASN A 216 12.26 -7.74 11.18
C ASN A 216 11.73 -8.65 10.08
N GLU A 217 12.56 -8.95 9.08
CA GLU A 217 12.19 -9.85 8.00
C GLU A 217 11.99 -11.28 8.51
N ILE A 218 10.92 -11.93 8.07
CA ILE A 218 10.59 -13.31 8.41
C ILE A 218 10.86 -14.21 7.20
N HIS A 219 11.85 -15.10 7.34
CA HIS A 219 12.17 -16.11 6.33
C HIS A 219 11.35 -17.39 6.50
N GLY A 220 10.93 -17.96 5.37
CA GLY A 220 10.13 -19.17 5.32
C GLY A 220 8.64 -18.96 5.65
N PHE A 221 8.17 -17.71 5.71
CA PHE A 221 6.76 -17.41 6.01
C PHE A 221 5.87 -17.96 4.89
N LYS A 222 4.90 -18.82 5.23
CA LYS A 222 4.05 -19.50 4.25
C LYS A 222 2.65 -18.90 4.26
N VAL A 223 2.17 -18.50 3.10
CA VAL A 223 0.78 -18.07 2.90
C VAL A 223 0.10 -19.06 1.97
N PRO A 224 -1.00 -19.72 2.41
CA PRO A 224 -1.72 -20.66 1.56
C PRO A 224 -2.34 -19.94 0.36
N PHE A 225 -2.39 -20.59 -0.79
CA PHE A 225 -3.15 -20.09 -1.93
C PHE A 225 -4.65 -20.10 -1.61
N ASN A 226 -5.34 -19.02 -1.94
CA ASN A 226 -6.77 -18.83 -1.67
C ASN A 226 -7.67 -19.72 -2.54
N ASP A 227 -7.18 -20.18 -3.68
CA ASP A 227 -7.88 -21.01 -4.67
C ASP A 227 -7.45 -22.49 -4.67
N ILE A 228 -6.56 -22.88 -3.74
CA ILE A 228 -6.11 -24.27 -3.58
C ILE A 228 -6.54 -24.81 -2.23
N ILE A 229 -7.09 -26.02 -2.23
CA ILE A 229 -7.45 -26.71 -0.98
C ILE A 229 -6.16 -27.18 -0.30
N VAL A 230 -5.84 -26.55 0.82
CA VAL A 230 -4.75 -26.97 1.71
C VAL A 230 -5.28 -28.03 2.69
N PRO A 231 -4.52 -29.11 2.97
CA PRO A 231 -4.90 -30.09 3.99
C PRO A 231 -5.21 -29.43 5.35
N LYS A 232 -6.23 -29.93 6.06
CA LYS A 232 -6.71 -29.33 7.33
C LYS A 232 -5.72 -29.42 8.49
N ASP A 233 -4.80 -30.39 8.44
CA ASP A 233 -3.75 -30.61 9.44
C ASP A 233 -2.40 -30.54 8.73
N ASP A 234 -2.06 -29.33 8.30
CA ASP A 234 -0.88 -29.08 7.48
C ASP A 234 0.42 -29.34 8.24
N GLU A 235 0.46 -29.11 9.55
CA GLU A 235 1.61 -29.47 10.39
C GLU A 235 1.92 -30.98 10.36
N VAL A 236 0.89 -31.82 10.50
CA VAL A 236 1.06 -33.29 10.45
C VAL A 236 1.47 -33.74 9.04
N GLU A 237 0.86 -33.20 7.99
CA GLU A 237 1.23 -33.53 6.61
C GLU A 237 2.64 -33.05 6.25
N LEU A 238 3.06 -31.89 6.77
CA LEU A 238 4.44 -31.40 6.63
C LEU A 238 5.44 -32.31 7.33
N GLN A 239 5.10 -32.84 8.52
CA GLN A 239 5.95 -33.79 9.22
C GLN A 239 6.08 -35.11 8.45
N LYS A 240 4.99 -35.65 7.92
CA LYS A 240 5.03 -36.85 7.06
C LYS A 240 5.89 -36.61 5.82
N LEU A 241 5.77 -35.44 5.20
CA LEU A 241 6.61 -35.08 4.06
C LEU A 241 8.10 -35.02 4.44
N ASP A 242 8.44 -34.52 5.62
CA ASP A 242 9.81 -34.54 6.13
C ASP A 242 10.32 -35.96 6.33
N GLU A 243 9.50 -36.85 6.88
CA GLU A 243 9.83 -38.27 7.04
C GLU A 243 10.05 -38.95 5.67
N ASP A 244 9.15 -38.75 4.71
CA ASP A 244 9.23 -39.30 3.34
C ASP A 244 10.46 -38.79 2.57
N LEU A 245 10.86 -37.53 2.81
CA LEU A 245 12.03 -36.91 2.20
C LEU A 245 13.32 -37.16 2.98
N GLY A 246 13.30 -37.90 4.08
CA GLY A 246 14.50 -38.15 4.88
C GLY A 246 15.05 -36.90 5.58
N LEU A 247 14.19 -35.93 5.88
CA LEU A 247 14.49 -34.68 6.60
C LEU A 247 14.08 -34.77 8.08
N TYR A 248 14.27 -35.95 8.68
CA TYR A 248 13.85 -36.24 10.05
C TYR A 248 14.96 -36.02 11.08
N ASP A 249 14.56 -35.93 12.35
CA ASP A 249 15.50 -35.91 13.48
C ASP A 249 15.97 -37.34 13.78
N CYS A 250 17.26 -37.60 13.58
CA CYS A 250 17.90 -38.89 13.89
C CYS A 250 17.64 -39.37 15.33
N LYS A 251 17.47 -38.45 16.29
CA LYS A 251 17.14 -38.81 17.69
C LYS A 251 15.73 -39.36 17.83
N LYS A 252 14.77 -38.81 17.09
CA LYS A 252 13.38 -39.27 17.10
C LYS A 252 13.24 -40.62 16.39
N GLN A 253 13.96 -40.80 15.28
CA GLN A 253 13.88 -42.02 14.47
C GLN A 253 14.48 -43.25 15.16
N LEU A 254 15.58 -43.08 15.87
CA LEU A 254 16.27 -44.21 16.54
C LEU A 254 15.63 -44.60 17.88
N GLY A 255 14.57 -43.90 18.29
CA GLY A 255 13.85 -44.13 19.54
C GLY A 255 14.65 -43.70 20.78
N HIS A 256 13.99 -43.05 21.74
CA HIS A 256 14.61 -42.62 22.98
C HIS A 256 15.12 -43.81 23.82
N LYS A 257 16.35 -44.26 23.57
CA LYS A 257 17.20 -44.92 24.55
C LYS A 257 18.45 -44.09 24.73
N GLU A 258 18.29 -42.96 25.42
CA GLU A 258 19.32 -41.95 25.75
C GLU A 258 20.58 -42.49 26.44
N LYS A 259 20.71 -43.80 26.70
CA LYS A 259 21.86 -44.39 27.40
C LYS A 259 22.62 -45.49 26.66
N GLU A 260 22.15 -45.98 25.51
CA GLU A 260 22.87 -46.99 24.71
C GLU A 260 22.58 -46.86 23.21
N LEU A 261 22.53 -45.64 22.68
CA LEU A 261 22.62 -45.46 21.23
C LEU A 261 24.08 -45.66 20.83
N ALA A 262 24.39 -46.69 20.05
CA ALA A 262 25.72 -46.89 19.51
C ALA A 262 26.12 -45.61 18.74
N SER A 263 27.18 -44.92 19.18
CA SER A 263 27.67 -43.66 18.57
C SER A 263 27.68 -43.74 17.04
N ASN A 264 28.09 -44.90 16.52
CA ASN A 264 28.18 -45.18 15.10
C ASN A 264 26.84 -45.12 14.35
N GLU A 265 25.72 -45.55 14.93
CA GLU A 265 24.42 -45.56 14.23
C GLU A 265 23.84 -44.14 14.13
N TYR A 266 23.97 -43.35 15.20
CA TYR A 266 23.56 -41.94 15.18
C TYR A 266 24.44 -41.11 14.23
N GLU A 267 25.76 -41.33 14.24
CA GLU A 267 26.69 -40.68 13.30
C GLU A 267 26.41 -41.08 11.85
N ASN A 268 26.15 -42.36 11.56
CA ASN A 268 25.77 -42.81 10.22
C ASN A 268 24.47 -42.15 9.74
N CYS A 269 23.46 -42.05 10.61
CA CYS A 269 22.22 -41.33 10.30
C CYS A 269 22.49 -39.86 9.97
N LEU A 270 23.30 -39.16 10.77
CA LEU A 270 23.66 -37.77 10.50
C LEU A 270 24.38 -37.61 9.15
N VAL A 271 25.28 -38.53 8.81
CA VAL A 271 25.99 -38.51 7.52
C VAL A 271 25.01 -38.69 6.35
N GLU A 272 24.10 -39.66 6.44
CA GLU A 272 23.10 -39.90 5.40
C GLU A 272 22.15 -38.72 5.22
N VAL A 273 21.60 -38.18 6.31
CA VAL A 273 20.74 -37.00 6.30
C VAL A 273 21.49 -35.82 5.69
N ASN A 274 22.72 -35.52 6.14
CA ASN A 274 23.50 -34.39 5.64
C ASN A 274 23.87 -34.53 4.15
N LYS A 275 24.12 -35.75 3.67
CA LYS A 275 24.45 -36.00 2.25
C LYS A 275 23.30 -35.63 1.31
N LEU A 276 22.06 -35.86 1.73
CA LEU A 276 20.87 -35.62 0.90
C LEU A 276 20.09 -34.36 1.27
N LYS A 277 20.40 -33.74 2.42
CA LYS A 277 19.67 -32.60 3.00
C LYS A 277 19.35 -31.51 2.00
N LEU A 278 20.37 -30.94 1.34
CA LEU A 278 20.17 -29.83 0.38
C LEU A 278 19.24 -30.21 -0.78
N LYS A 279 19.40 -31.42 -1.33
CA LYS A 279 18.57 -31.93 -2.42
C LYS A 279 17.13 -32.12 -1.96
N ASN A 280 16.93 -32.68 -0.78
CA ASN A 280 15.62 -32.98 -0.23
C ASN A 280 14.90 -31.71 0.26
N GLU A 281 15.63 -30.73 0.80
CA GLU A 281 15.11 -29.40 1.12
C GLU A 281 14.65 -28.65 -0.14
N LYS A 282 15.41 -28.72 -1.23
CA LYS A 282 14.99 -28.17 -2.53
C LYS A 282 13.70 -28.83 -3.02
N ARG A 283 13.64 -30.16 -2.97
CA ARG A 283 12.43 -30.93 -3.35
C ARG A 283 11.23 -30.60 -2.45
N LYS A 284 11.45 -30.44 -1.14
CA LYS A 284 10.40 -30.00 -0.20
C LYS A 284 9.87 -28.62 -0.61
N LYS A 285 10.75 -27.65 -0.88
CA LYS A 285 10.37 -26.30 -1.32
C LYS A 285 9.51 -26.35 -2.59
N GLU A 286 9.91 -27.13 -3.60
CA GLU A 286 9.16 -27.32 -4.85
C GLU A 286 7.76 -27.92 -4.62
N ILE A 287 7.61 -28.85 -3.67
CA ILE A 287 6.30 -29.42 -3.31
C ILE A 287 5.44 -28.37 -2.61
N LEU A 288 6.00 -27.62 -1.66
CA LEU A 288 5.25 -26.62 -0.90
C LEU A 288 4.80 -25.44 -1.75
N GLN A 289 5.58 -25.05 -2.76
CA GLN A 289 5.22 -23.99 -3.73
C GLN A 289 3.99 -24.32 -4.60
N LYS A 290 3.44 -25.54 -4.51
CA LYS A 290 2.15 -25.91 -5.10
C LYS A 290 0.96 -25.45 -4.25
N TYR A 291 1.16 -25.24 -2.95
CA TYR A 291 0.11 -24.94 -1.97
C TYR A 291 0.28 -23.57 -1.30
N TYR A 292 1.52 -23.06 -1.27
CA TYR A 292 1.85 -21.83 -0.56
C TYR A 292 2.71 -20.90 -1.41
N THR A 293 2.53 -19.60 -1.20
CA THR A 293 3.56 -18.59 -1.45
C THR A 293 4.48 -18.54 -0.23
N ILE A 294 5.76 -18.81 -0.44
CA ILE A 294 6.76 -18.84 0.64
C ILE A 294 7.63 -17.60 0.52
N TYR A 295 7.64 -16.78 1.56
CA TYR A 295 8.43 -15.56 1.62
C TYR A 295 9.76 -15.81 2.33
N PRO A 296 10.81 -15.06 1.96
CA PRO A 296 10.81 -14.07 0.90
C PRO A 296 11.00 -14.80 -0.48
N THR A 297 10.34 -14.34 -1.56
CA THR A 297 10.45 -14.88 -2.94
C THR A 297 10.46 -13.78 -4.01
N VAL A 298 11.02 -14.06 -5.20
CA VAL A 298 10.70 -13.28 -6.41
C VAL A 298 9.34 -13.72 -6.95
N LEU A 299 8.48 -12.76 -7.32
CA LEU A 299 7.18 -13.08 -7.90
C LEU A 299 7.34 -13.62 -9.32
N ASN A 300 6.68 -14.75 -9.59
CA ASN A 300 6.68 -15.37 -10.90
C ASN A 300 5.69 -14.65 -11.84
N ILE A 301 6.07 -13.46 -12.28
CA ILE A 301 5.34 -12.65 -13.25
C ILE A 301 5.92 -12.96 -14.64
N PRO A 302 5.18 -13.65 -15.53
CA PRO A 302 5.68 -13.95 -16.86
C PRO A 302 5.72 -12.70 -17.73
N PHE A 303 6.76 -12.58 -18.56
CA PHE A 303 6.87 -11.57 -19.62
C PHE A 303 7.73 -12.09 -20.77
N ILE A 304 7.57 -11.49 -21.95
CA ILE A 304 8.38 -11.83 -23.12
C ILE A 304 9.76 -11.23 -22.93
N SER A 305 10.79 -12.08 -22.85
CA SER A 305 12.17 -11.62 -22.86
C SER A 305 12.75 -11.66 -24.26
N THR A 306 13.07 -10.48 -24.80
CA THR A 306 13.63 -10.27 -26.13
C THR A 306 15.13 -9.93 -26.08
N GLY A 307 15.66 -9.69 -24.88
CA GLY A 307 17.00 -9.14 -24.67
C GLY A 307 17.09 -7.63 -24.92
N ALA A 308 15.95 -6.96 -25.03
CA ALA A 308 15.86 -5.51 -25.01
C ALA A 308 16.02 -4.98 -23.56
N ASP A 309 16.18 -3.67 -23.43
CA ASP A 309 16.18 -3.03 -22.12
C ASP A 309 14.74 -2.68 -21.68
N TYR A 310 14.55 -2.43 -20.38
CA TYR A 310 13.26 -2.09 -19.76
C TYR A 310 12.22 -3.21 -19.81
N GLU A 311 12.66 -4.47 -19.72
CA GLU A 311 11.79 -5.65 -19.65
C GLU A 311 11.30 -5.93 -18.23
N GLY A 312 10.12 -6.54 -18.11
CA GLY A 312 9.52 -6.95 -16.84
C GLY A 312 8.70 -5.89 -16.10
N PRO A 313 8.14 -6.24 -14.91
CA PRO A 313 7.28 -5.37 -14.11
C PRO A 313 8.01 -4.17 -13.51
N GLU A 314 7.38 -3.00 -13.57
CA GLU A 314 7.92 -1.72 -13.08
C GLU A 314 6.95 -1.01 -12.12
N ASP A 315 7.50 -0.26 -11.18
CA ASP A 315 6.79 0.67 -10.30
C ASP A 315 5.59 0.02 -9.55
N PRO A 316 5.82 -1.00 -8.71
CA PRO A 316 4.75 -1.69 -8.01
C PRO A 316 3.97 -0.74 -7.09
N HIS A 317 2.65 -0.86 -7.11
CA HIS A 317 1.68 -0.25 -6.22
C HIS A 317 0.93 -1.38 -5.49
N ILE A 318 0.36 -1.12 -4.33
CA ILE A 318 -0.28 -2.17 -3.51
C ILE A 318 -1.57 -1.70 -2.87
N ILE A 319 -2.52 -2.62 -2.71
CA ILE A 319 -3.69 -2.44 -1.83
C ILE A 319 -4.07 -3.78 -1.19
N MET A 320 -4.55 -3.75 0.05
CA MET A 320 -5.06 -4.95 0.71
C MET A 320 -6.51 -5.20 0.29
N ARG A 321 -6.80 -6.39 -0.23
CA ARG A 321 -8.16 -6.92 -0.39
C ARG A 321 -8.51 -7.75 0.84
N GLU A 322 -9.59 -7.38 1.53
CA GLU A 322 -10.08 -8.06 2.73
C GLU A 322 -11.47 -8.64 2.44
N THR A 323 -11.62 -9.94 2.63
CA THR A 323 -12.89 -10.67 2.51
C THR A 323 -13.24 -11.32 3.85
N ALA A 324 -14.41 -11.94 3.95
CA ALA A 324 -14.75 -12.71 5.16
C ALA A 324 -13.83 -13.94 5.35
N GLU A 325 -13.22 -14.43 4.27
CA GLU A 325 -12.50 -15.71 4.24
C GLU A 325 -10.98 -15.55 4.19
N PHE A 326 -10.46 -14.46 3.62
CA PHE A 326 -9.03 -14.22 3.44
C PHE A 326 -8.65 -12.73 3.39
N GLU A 327 -7.36 -12.47 3.55
CA GLU A 327 -6.71 -11.18 3.28
C GLU A 327 -5.63 -11.43 2.23
N GLU A 328 -5.61 -10.64 1.16
CA GLU A 328 -4.64 -10.76 0.07
C GLU A 328 -4.18 -9.38 -0.42
N PRO A 329 -2.86 -9.12 -0.51
CA PRO A 329 -2.35 -7.93 -1.17
C PRO A 329 -2.50 -8.05 -2.69
N LEU A 330 -3.07 -7.04 -3.35
CA LEU A 330 -3.07 -6.91 -4.81
C LEU A 330 -1.95 -5.97 -5.22
N ILE A 331 -1.15 -6.37 -6.21
CA ILE A 331 0.03 -5.63 -6.66
C ILE A 331 -0.23 -5.13 -8.08
N PHE A 332 -0.06 -3.84 -8.33
CA PHE A 332 -0.25 -3.24 -9.65
C PHE A 332 1.07 -2.68 -10.16
N PHE A 333 1.36 -2.89 -11.43
CA PHE A 333 2.61 -2.42 -12.03
C PHE A 333 2.40 -2.19 -13.52
N ASN A 334 3.25 -1.37 -14.11
CA ASN A 334 3.29 -1.24 -15.56
C ASN A 334 4.37 -2.13 -16.15
N MET A 335 4.13 -2.68 -17.33
CA MET A 335 5.06 -3.60 -17.99
C MET A 335 4.96 -3.44 -19.51
N GLN A 336 6.09 -3.59 -20.19
CA GLN A 336 6.15 -3.55 -21.64
C GLN A 336 5.49 -4.82 -22.21
N ASP A 337 4.51 -4.63 -23.09
CA ASP A 337 4.03 -5.68 -23.98
C ASP A 337 4.80 -5.58 -25.30
N HIS A 338 5.43 -6.68 -25.69
CA HIS A 338 6.23 -6.75 -26.92
C HIS A 338 5.39 -7.09 -28.16
N ASN A 339 4.13 -7.52 -27.99
CA ASN A 339 3.23 -7.82 -29.10
C ASN A 339 2.76 -6.54 -29.79
N ASP A 340 2.40 -5.52 -29.02
CA ASP A 340 1.90 -4.23 -29.54
C ASP A 340 2.84 -3.04 -29.26
N GLY A 341 3.96 -3.28 -28.55
CA GLY A 341 4.95 -2.25 -28.23
C GLY A 341 4.47 -1.23 -27.20
N LYS A 342 3.34 -1.45 -26.52
CA LYS A 342 2.82 -0.55 -25.49
C LYS A 342 3.24 -0.98 -24.10
N ARG A 343 3.31 -0.01 -23.18
CA ARG A 343 3.49 -0.29 -21.76
C ARG A 343 2.12 -0.21 -21.09
N LYS A 344 1.61 -1.35 -20.67
CA LYS A 344 0.26 -1.54 -20.14
C LYS A 344 0.29 -1.66 -18.62
N LEU A 345 -0.88 -1.56 -17.98
CA LEU A 345 -1.03 -1.80 -16.55
C LEU A 345 -1.46 -3.25 -16.32
N TYR A 346 -0.86 -3.89 -15.32
CA TYR A 346 -1.18 -5.23 -14.87
C TYR A 346 -1.45 -5.25 -13.36
N GLY A 347 -2.22 -6.24 -12.93
CA GLY A 347 -2.43 -6.61 -11.53
C GLY A 347 -1.92 -8.02 -11.28
N PHE A 348 -1.34 -8.28 -10.11
CA PHE A 348 -0.87 -9.59 -9.71
C PHE A 348 -1.40 -9.96 -8.32
N LEU A 349 -1.91 -11.18 -8.20
CA LEU A 349 -2.48 -11.76 -7.00
C LEU A 349 -1.53 -12.83 -6.44
N PRO A 350 -0.65 -12.47 -5.50
CA PRO A 350 0.45 -13.32 -5.05
C PRO A 350 -0.01 -14.52 -4.22
N HIS A 351 -1.27 -14.56 -3.76
CA HIS A 351 -1.85 -15.67 -3.01
C HIS A 351 -2.94 -16.39 -3.82
N GLN A 352 -2.93 -16.24 -5.15
CA GLN A 352 -3.70 -17.08 -6.08
C GLN A 352 -2.74 -17.94 -6.90
N LYS A 353 -3.13 -19.18 -7.18
CA LYS A 353 -2.36 -20.09 -8.05
C LYS A 353 -2.85 -20.06 -9.48
N SER A 354 -4.16 -20.02 -9.67
CA SER A 354 -4.84 -20.07 -10.96
C SER A 354 -4.99 -18.66 -11.50
N ASP A 355 -4.34 -18.39 -12.63
CA ASP A 355 -4.43 -17.10 -13.33
C ASP A 355 -4.24 -15.87 -12.42
N PRO A 356 -3.06 -15.71 -11.78
CA PRO A 356 -2.81 -14.63 -10.83
C PRO A 356 -2.51 -13.28 -11.49
N LEU A 357 -2.25 -13.24 -12.80
CA LEU A 357 -1.88 -12.04 -13.55
C LEU A 357 -3.09 -11.52 -14.32
N ILE A 358 -3.42 -10.24 -14.15
CA ILE A 358 -4.52 -9.57 -14.83
C ILE A 358 -3.92 -8.46 -15.69
N GLU A 359 -4.24 -8.43 -16.98
CA GLU A 359 -3.97 -7.30 -17.87
C GLU A 359 -5.18 -6.36 -17.85
N PHE A 360 -4.98 -5.07 -17.59
CA PHE A 360 -6.08 -4.11 -17.60
C PHE A 360 -6.23 -3.42 -18.96
N HIS A 361 -7.46 -3.35 -19.46
CA HIS A 361 -7.82 -2.62 -20.67
C HIS A 361 -9.01 -1.71 -20.45
N ILE A 362 -9.02 -0.59 -21.17
CA ILE A 362 -10.07 0.41 -21.09
C ILE A 362 -11.06 0.20 -22.24
N ASN A 363 -12.31 -0.09 -21.91
CA ASN A 363 -13.37 -0.25 -22.89
C ASN A 363 -13.76 1.09 -23.51
N GLY A 364 -13.95 1.12 -24.83
CA GLY A 364 -14.37 2.33 -25.57
C GLY A 364 -13.29 3.39 -25.79
N ARG A 365 -12.09 3.24 -25.22
CA ARG A 365 -10.95 4.17 -25.42
C ARG A 365 -9.66 3.39 -25.65
N GLY A 366 -8.87 3.80 -26.65
CA GLY A 366 -7.56 3.18 -26.89
C GLY A 366 -6.60 3.46 -25.71
N ILE A 367 -5.92 2.42 -25.23
CA ILE A 367 -4.84 2.55 -24.24
C ILE A 367 -3.71 3.45 -24.78
N LYS A 368 -3.15 4.29 -23.89
CA LYS A 368 -2.00 5.14 -24.22
C LYS A 368 -0.79 4.24 -24.53
N GLY A 369 0.23 4.80 -25.21
CA GLY A 369 1.48 4.09 -25.44
C GLY A 369 2.22 3.72 -24.14
N LYS A 370 1.97 4.45 -23.05
CA LYS A 370 2.49 4.18 -21.72
C LYS A 370 1.43 4.48 -20.65
N GLU A 371 0.83 3.43 -20.12
CA GLU A 371 0.01 3.46 -18.91
C GLU A 371 0.91 3.35 -17.67
N LYS A 372 0.72 4.26 -16.71
CA LYS A 372 1.47 4.33 -15.45
C LYS A 372 0.74 5.20 -14.42
N ASN A 373 1.12 5.09 -13.15
CA ASN A 373 0.61 5.90 -12.03
C ASN A 373 -0.91 5.78 -11.78
N TRP A 374 -1.56 4.69 -12.20
CA TRP A 374 -2.96 4.45 -11.83
C TRP A 374 -3.03 4.15 -10.33
N VAL A 375 -3.94 4.81 -9.61
CA VAL A 375 -3.97 4.71 -8.14
C VAL A 375 -5.12 3.82 -7.67
N PRO A 376 -4.85 2.65 -7.07
CA PRO A 376 -5.90 1.74 -6.65
C PRO A 376 -6.67 2.25 -5.43
N PHE A 377 -7.97 1.99 -5.41
CA PHE A 377 -8.83 2.08 -4.22
C PHE A 377 -10.05 1.16 -4.32
N PHE A 378 -10.62 0.82 -3.17
CA PHE A 378 -11.87 0.05 -3.10
C PHE A 378 -13.06 0.94 -2.80
N HIS A 379 -14.13 0.75 -3.57
CA HIS A 379 -15.44 1.35 -3.34
C HIS A 379 -16.25 0.48 -2.37
N ALA A 380 -17.09 1.08 -1.53
CA ALA A 380 -17.86 0.37 -0.51
C ALA A 380 -18.79 -0.69 -1.12
N ASP A 381 -19.34 -0.43 -2.31
CA ASP A 381 -20.18 -1.41 -3.01
C ASP A 381 -19.39 -2.66 -3.44
N SER A 382 -18.07 -2.55 -3.60
CA SER A 382 -17.18 -3.70 -3.81
C SER A 382 -16.93 -4.50 -2.52
N SER A 383 -17.15 -3.89 -1.34
CA SER A 383 -16.89 -4.49 -0.01
C SER A 383 -18.15 -5.03 0.71
N LYS A 384 -19.36 -4.66 0.28
CA LYS A 384 -20.64 -5.10 0.89
C LYS A 384 -21.07 -6.50 0.43
N GLY A 385 -20.14 -7.47 0.33
CA GLY A 385 -20.46 -8.88 0.07
C GLY A 385 -21.27 -9.17 -1.20
N GLN A 386 -21.40 -8.20 -2.12
CA GLN A 386 -22.20 -8.32 -3.34
C GLN A 386 -21.36 -8.67 -4.58
N ALA A 387 -20.03 -8.67 -4.48
CA ALA A 387 -19.15 -8.85 -5.65
C ALA A 387 -18.31 -10.14 -5.64
N GLU A 388 -18.34 -10.91 -4.56
CA GLU A 388 -17.58 -12.17 -4.45
C GLU A 388 -18.56 -13.34 -4.49
N SER A 389 -18.90 -13.74 -5.71
CA SER A 389 -19.42 -15.08 -5.93
C SER A 389 -18.24 -16.03 -6.14
N GLN A 390 -18.49 -17.34 -6.11
CA GLN A 390 -17.48 -18.33 -6.51
C GLN A 390 -16.87 -18.07 -7.91
N PHE A 391 -17.53 -17.26 -8.74
CA PHE A 391 -17.11 -16.94 -10.10
C PHE A 391 -16.57 -15.51 -10.26
N SER A 392 -16.53 -14.70 -9.19
CA SER A 392 -16.13 -13.29 -9.29
C SER A 392 -15.13 -12.91 -8.21
N ARG A 393 -13.98 -12.40 -8.66
CA ARG A 393 -12.94 -11.76 -7.85
C ARG A 393 -13.27 -10.31 -7.48
N GLY A 394 -14.42 -9.81 -7.92
CA GLY A 394 -14.91 -8.46 -7.61
C GLY A 394 -14.32 -7.38 -8.53
N THR A 395 -14.35 -6.14 -8.05
CA THR A 395 -13.93 -4.96 -8.82
C THR A 395 -13.01 -4.07 -8.01
N ILE A 396 -12.15 -3.33 -8.69
CA ILE A 396 -11.29 -2.30 -8.13
C ILE A 396 -11.50 -0.98 -8.87
N HIS A 397 -11.29 0.15 -8.20
CA HIS A 397 -11.29 1.45 -8.86
C HIS A 397 -9.87 2.00 -8.95
N PHE A 398 -9.62 2.79 -9.99
CA PHE A 398 -8.37 3.52 -10.14
C PHE A 398 -8.63 5.00 -10.35
N ILE A 399 -7.87 5.85 -9.65
CA ILE A 399 -7.70 7.23 -10.10
C ILE A 399 -6.77 7.16 -11.31
N TYR A 400 -7.32 7.43 -12.49
CA TYR A 400 -6.60 7.41 -13.76
C TYR A 400 -5.88 8.74 -14.01
N SER A 401 -6.52 9.85 -13.62
CA SER A 401 -5.97 11.20 -13.66
C SER A 401 -6.51 12.02 -12.50
N PHE A 402 -5.72 12.95 -11.97
CA PHE A 402 -6.14 13.87 -10.90
C PHE A 402 -6.70 15.20 -11.44
N TYR A 403 -6.14 15.71 -12.54
CA TYR A 403 -6.56 16.98 -13.15
C TYR A 403 -6.61 16.87 -14.69
N PRO A 404 -7.81 16.74 -15.28
CA PRO A 404 -9.09 16.56 -14.58
C PRO A 404 -9.16 15.21 -13.85
N LEU A 405 -10.02 15.12 -12.84
CA LEU A 405 -10.23 13.87 -12.09
C LEU A 405 -10.95 12.86 -12.97
N GLU A 406 -10.32 11.71 -13.23
CA GLU A 406 -10.88 10.60 -14.00
C GLU A 406 -10.77 9.32 -13.17
N ILE A 407 -11.88 8.58 -13.03
CA ILE A 407 -11.97 7.36 -12.24
C ILE A 407 -12.38 6.20 -13.15
N LEU A 408 -11.56 5.14 -13.13
CA LEU A 408 -11.87 3.86 -13.73
C LEU A 408 -12.44 2.91 -12.68
N LYS A 409 -13.34 2.04 -13.13
CA LYS A 409 -13.77 0.83 -12.42
C LYS A 409 -13.37 -0.36 -13.28
N CYS A 410 -12.62 -1.28 -12.70
CA CYS A 410 -12.08 -2.44 -13.39
C CYS A 410 -12.51 -3.75 -12.73
N SER A 411 -12.77 -4.77 -13.54
CA SER A 411 -12.97 -6.14 -13.09
C SER A 411 -11.65 -6.78 -12.66
N LEU A 412 -11.66 -7.50 -11.54
CA LEU A 412 -10.52 -8.30 -11.08
C LEU A 412 -10.53 -9.73 -11.65
N ASN A 413 -11.46 -10.05 -12.56
CA ASN A 413 -11.49 -11.35 -13.25
C ASN A 413 -10.70 -11.31 -14.56
N ASP A 414 -10.97 -10.30 -15.38
CA ASP A 414 -10.56 -10.18 -16.77
C ASP A 414 -9.92 -8.83 -17.11
N GLY A 415 -9.89 -7.88 -16.17
CA GLY A 415 -9.22 -6.59 -16.34
C GLY A 415 -10.00 -5.56 -17.16
N ASP A 416 -11.24 -5.85 -17.52
CA ASP A 416 -12.17 -4.93 -18.19
C ASP A 416 -12.41 -3.68 -17.34
N CYS A 417 -12.04 -2.51 -17.87
CA CYS A 417 -12.24 -1.22 -17.22
C CYS A 417 -13.23 -0.32 -17.96
N GLU A 418 -14.06 0.40 -17.19
CA GLU A 418 -14.96 1.46 -17.64
C GLU A 418 -14.70 2.75 -16.87
N PHE A 419 -14.82 3.91 -17.51
CA PHE A 419 -14.84 5.19 -16.78
C PHE A 419 -16.16 5.34 -16.05
N VAL A 420 -16.09 5.55 -14.74
CA VAL A 420 -17.26 5.85 -13.90
C VAL A 420 -17.33 7.34 -13.54
N PHE A 421 -16.28 8.08 -13.83
CA PHE A 421 -16.22 9.54 -13.71
C PHE A 421 -15.16 10.08 -14.68
N GLU A 422 -15.53 11.05 -15.51
CA GLU A 422 -14.66 11.63 -16.53
C GLU A 422 -14.50 13.14 -16.37
N GLY A 423 -13.35 13.67 -16.78
CA GLY A 423 -13.07 15.09 -16.77
C GLY A 423 -13.97 15.93 -17.67
N SER A 424 -14.49 15.34 -18.76
CA SER A 424 -15.50 15.94 -19.64
C SER A 424 -16.76 16.34 -18.88
N THR A 425 -17.09 15.61 -17.81
CA THR A 425 -18.23 15.90 -16.93
C THR A 425 -18.08 17.25 -16.23
N LEU A 426 -16.85 17.74 -16.05
CA LEU A 426 -16.58 18.98 -15.32
C LEU A 426 -16.48 20.21 -16.25
N GLU A 427 -16.61 20.10 -17.58
CA GLU A 427 -16.49 21.22 -18.54
C GLU A 427 -15.28 22.15 -18.28
N LEU A 428 -14.18 21.60 -17.76
CA LEU A 428 -13.02 22.40 -17.34
C LEU A 428 -12.23 22.92 -18.55
N ASP A 429 -11.82 24.18 -18.50
CA ASP A 429 -10.91 24.77 -19.48
C ASP A 429 -9.57 24.02 -19.53
N LYS A 430 -8.97 23.90 -20.72
CA LYS A 430 -7.66 23.26 -20.92
C LYS A 430 -6.54 23.88 -20.08
N ASP A 431 -6.68 25.16 -19.70
CA ASP A 431 -5.73 25.87 -18.86
C ASP A 431 -5.76 25.42 -17.38
N THR A 432 -6.69 24.55 -17.00
CA THR A 432 -6.78 23.92 -15.66
C THR A 432 -6.09 22.54 -15.59
N GLU A 433 -5.52 22.06 -16.70
CA GLU A 433 -4.78 20.79 -16.73
C GLU A 433 -3.46 20.91 -15.94
N PHE A 434 -3.42 20.31 -14.75
CA PHE A 434 -2.21 20.21 -13.95
C PHE A 434 -1.63 18.79 -13.99
N SER A 435 -0.69 18.58 -14.91
CA SER A 435 0.05 17.32 -15.06
C SER A 435 1.10 17.06 -13.97
N GLY A 436 1.27 18.00 -13.03
CA GLY A 436 2.23 17.90 -11.95
C GLY A 436 1.85 16.83 -10.92
N MET A 437 0.56 16.60 -10.66
CA MET A 437 0.11 15.59 -9.70
C MET A 437 0.08 14.19 -10.33
N ARG A 438 0.68 13.22 -9.66
CA ARG A 438 0.80 11.84 -10.11
C ARG A 438 0.39 10.87 -9.00
N GLY A 439 -0.09 9.71 -9.43
CA GLY A 439 -0.35 8.59 -8.54
C GLY A 439 0.88 8.11 -7.80
N SER A 440 0.64 7.63 -6.58
CA SER A 440 1.66 7.04 -5.71
C SER A 440 1.02 6.05 -4.74
N THR A 441 0.69 6.42 -3.49
CA THR A 441 0.03 5.45 -2.59
C THR A 441 -1.37 5.12 -3.09
N GLN A 442 -1.88 3.96 -2.68
CA GLN A 442 -3.30 3.67 -2.75
C GLN A 442 -4.13 4.66 -1.92
N PHE A 443 -5.43 4.73 -2.23
CA PHE A 443 -6.39 5.51 -1.46
C PHE A 443 -7.22 4.57 -0.57
N ILE A 444 -7.29 4.89 0.72
CA ILE A 444 -8.02 4.09 1.72
C ILE A 444 -9.14 4.91 2.36
N ASN A 445 -10.19 4.23 2.80
CA ASN A 445 -11.25 4.87 3.58
C ASN A 445 -10.73 5.38 4.93
N LEU A 446 -11.50 6.27 5.56
CA LEU A 446 -11.28 6.62 6.97
C LEU A 446 -11.24 5.36 7.86
N PRO A 447 -10.56 5.40 9.02
CA PRO A 447 -10.48 4.25 9.91
C PRO A 447 -11.88 3.71 10.22
N ASN A 448 -12.05 2.40 10.12
CA ASN A 448 -13.31 1.67 10.27
C ASN A 448 -14.05 1.88 11.61
N VAL A 449 -13.40 2.44 12.62
CA VAL A 449 -14.04 2.86 13.88
C VAL A 449 -14.82 4.17 13.74
N ILE A 450 -14.55 4.97 12.71
CA ILE A 450 -15.24 6.21 12.38
C ILE A 450 -16.54 5.86 11.63
N PRO A 451 -17.70 6.46 12.00
CA PRO A 451 -18.96 6.20 11.33
C PRO A 451 -18.92 6.65 9.87
N THR A 452 -19.72 6.01 9.02
CA THR A 452 -19.82 6.36 7.61
C THR A 452 -20.72 7.59 7.39
N LEU A 453 -20.51 8.33 6.31
CA LEU A 453 -21.37 9.44 5.93
C LEU A 453 -22.50 8.93 5.02
N ALA A 454 -23.75 9.28 5.33
CA ALA A 454 -24.90 8.82 4.57
C ALA A 454 -24.82 9.26 3.10
N GLY A 455 -24.85 8.28 2.19
CA GLY A 455 -24.81 8.53 0.74
C GLY A 455 -23.47 9.01 0.19
N LYS A 456 -22.40 8.96 1.00
CA LYS A 456 -21.07 9.45 0.61
C LYS A 456 -19.95 8.53 1.04
N GLN A 457 -18.85 8.59 0.32
CA GLN A 457 -17.62 7.89 0.65
C GLN A 457 -16.43 8.82 0.57
N LEU A 458 -15.47 8.59 1.45
CA LEU A 458 -14.29 9.44 1.61
C LEU A 458 -13.05 8.56 1.59
N TRP A 459 -12.09 8.91 0.75
CA TRP A 459 -10.79 8.25 0.70
C TRP A 459 -9.67 9.23 0.89
N VAL A 460 -8.59 8.74 1.50
CA VAL A 460 -7.38 9.48 1.79
C VAL A 460 -6.21 8.77 1.16
N GLY A 461 -5.35 9.52 0.48
CA GLY A 461 -4.15 9.01 -0.15
C GLY A 461 -3.05 10.05 -0.25
N PHE A 462 -1.84 9.57 -0.55
CA PHE A 462 -0.66 10.39 -0.73
C PHE A 462 -0.18 10.27 -2.18
N PRO A 463 -0.75 11.07 -3.10
CA PRO A 463 -0.16 11.26 -4.42
C PRO A 463 1.18 12.01 -4.29
N LYS A 464 1.84 12.26 -5.41
CA LYS A 464 3.07 13.05 -5.46
C LYS A 464 2.99 14.12 -6.53
N PHE A 465 3.66 15.23 -6.32
CA PHE A 465 3.90 16.15 -7.43
C PHE A 465 5.20 15.81 -8.15
N HIS A 466 5.27 16.25 -9.40
CA HIS A 466 6.41 16.11 -10.29
C HIS A 466 6.60 17.42 -11.05
N LEU A 467 7.71 18.07 -10.78
CA LEU A 467 8.12 19.30 -11.46
C LEU A 467 9.42 19.06 -12.22
N ASN A 468 9.54 19.71 -13.39
CA ASN A 468 10.77 19.72 -14.18
C ASN A 468 11.48 21.07 -13.96
N GLY A 469 12.79 21.05 -13.68
CA GLY A 469 13.63 22.24 -13.65
C GLY A 469 13.13 23.37 -12.74
N CYS A 470 12.50 23.06 -11.60
CA CYS A 470 11.90 24.05 -10.72
C CYS A 470 12.88 24.77 -9.78
N GLY A 471 14.14 24.31 -9.71
CA GLY A 471 15.18 24.88 -8.83
C GLY A 471 15.96 23.84 -8.03
N CYS A 472 15.53 22.58 -8.00
CA CYS A 472 16.23 21.45 -7.38
C CYS A 472 16.29 20.28 -8.36
N GLY A 473 17.47 20.04 -8.96
CA GLY A 473 17.66 19.01 -9.98
C GLY A 473 16.87 19.25 -11.27
N VAL A 474 16.95 18.28 -12.19
CA VAL A 474 16.17 18.27 -13.44
C VAL A 474 14.73 17.83 -13.22
N LYS A 475 14.50 16.96 -12.23
CA LYS A 475 13.18 16.49 -11.81
C LYS A 475 13.07 16.52 -10.29
N TYR A 476 11.94 16.98 -9.79
CA TYR A 476 11.67 17.10 -8.37
C TYR A 476 10.35 16.43 -8.04
N TYR A 477 10.36 15.56 -7.05
CA TYR A 477 9.19 14.84 -6.57
C TYR A 477 9.05 14.96 -5.06
N ARG A 478 7.84 15.27 -4.59
CA ARG A 478 7.49 15.16 -3.16
C ARG A 478 6.08 14.61 -2.98
N PRO A 479 5.83 13.96 -1.83
CA PRO A 479 4.50 13.60 -1.38
C PRO A 479 3.55 14.80 -1.30
N MET A 480 2.29 14.52 -1.57
CA MET A 480 1.11 15.35 -1.36
C MET A 480 0.14 14.58 -0.48
N LEU A 481 -0.83 15.23 0.15
CA LEU A 481 -2.02 14.57 0.73
C LEU A 481 -3.23 14.95 -0.11
N SER A 482 -4.12 14.00 -0.36
CA SER A 482 -5.39 14.27 -1.03
C SER A 482 -6.54 13.52 -0.35
N VAL A 483 -7.67 14.20 -0.24
CA VAL A 483 -8.94 13.62 0.20
C VAL A 483 -9.93 13.69 -0.95
N ILE A 484 -10.46 12.55 -1.35
CA ILE A 484 -11.47 12.43 -2.41
C ILE A 484 -12.79 12.03 -1.78
N VAL A 485 -13.87 12.65 -2.27
CA VAL A 485 -15.23 12.34 -1.83
C VAL A 485 -16.10 12.01 -3.03
N GLU A 486 -16.84 10.91 -2.90
CA GLU A 486 -17.88 10.48 -3.83
C GLU A 486 -19.26 10.71 -3.20
N SER A 487 -20.20 11.20 -4.02
CA SER A 487 -21.60 11.34 -3.66
C SER A 487 -22.48 11.12 -4.89
N ASN A 488 -23.29 10.07 -4.89
CA ASN A 488 -24.21 9.71 -5.98
C ASN A 488 -23.51 9.61 -7.37
N GLY A 489 -22.32 9.02 -7.41
CA GLY A 489 -21.51 8.83 -8.62
C GLY A 489 -20.66 10.05 -9.01
N VAL A 490 -20.72 11.16 -8.26
CA VAL A 490 -19.93 12.36 -8.52
C VAL A 490 -18.72 12.39 -7.59
N TYR A 491 -17.53 12.47 -8.17
CA TYR A 491 -16.26 12.51 -7.45
C TYR A 491 -15.66 13.92 -7.44
N HIS A 492 -15.02 14.30 -6.35
CA HIS A 492 -14.23 15.53 -6.29
C HIS A 492 -13.07 15.42 -5.28
N GLN A 493 -12.02 16.21 -5.49
CA GLN A 493 -10.93 16.35 -4.52
C GLN A 493 -11.32 17.41 -3.49
N GLU A 494 -11.71 17.00 -2.28
CA GLU A 494 -12.18 17.90 -1.23
C GLU A 494 -11.04 18.68 -0.56
N LEU A 495 -9.86 18.04 -0.40
CA LEU A 495 -8.68 18.64 0.21
C LEU A 495 -7.41 18.18 -0.52
N VAL A 496 -6.48 19.10 -0.76
CA VAL A 496 -5.12 18.78 -1.23
C VAL A 496 -4.07 19.54 -0.41
N VAL A 497 -3.12 18.83 0.18
CA VAL A 497 -1.90 19.44 0.74
C VAL A 497 -0.80 19.34 -0.32
N PRO A 498 -0.23 20.47 -0.77
CA PRO A 498 0.65 20.51 -1.92
C PRO A 498 2.03 19.90 -1.64
N THR A 499 2.56 20.00 -0.42
CA THR A 499 3.94 19.60 -0.12
C THR A 499 4.06 18.92 1.24
N LEU A 500 4.80 17.80 1.28
CA LEU A 500 5.03 17.00 2.47
C LEU A 500 6.40 16.32 2.39
N ASP A 501 7.32 16.69 3.27
CA ASP A 501 8.68 16.13 3.26
C ASP A 501 8.96 15.28 4.52
N PHE A 502 8.03 15.24 5.48
CA PHE A 502 8.16 14.50 6.75
C PHE A 502 9.44 14.82 7.55
N ASN A 503 10.02 16.02 7.35
CA ASN A 503 11.36 16.41 7.79
C ASN A 503 12.47 15.41 7.40
N ILE A 504 12.36 14.85 6.20
CA ILE A 504 13.40 14.04 5.60
C ILE A 504 14.22 14.94 4.69
N ASP A 505 15.51 15.09 5.01
CA ASP A 505 16.48 15.64 4.06
C ASP A 505 16.74 14.58 3.00
N VAL A 506 16.26 14.83 1.78
CA VAL A 506 16.18 13.81 0.72
C VAL A 506 17.56 13.51 0.16
N LEU A 507 17.94 12.23 0.19
CA LEU A 507 19.15 11.71 -0.45
C LEU A 507 19.19 12.07 -1.94
N SER A 508 20.36 12.51 -2.41
CA SER A 508 20.67 12.82 -3.80
C SER A 508 20.63 11.57 -4.69
N TRP A 509 20.38 11.73 -5.99
CA TRP A 509 20.28 10.63 -6.97
C TRP A 509 21.54 9.75 -7.05
N ASP A 510 22.71 10.36 -6.85
CA ASP A 510 24.02 9.71 -6.83
C ASP A 510 24.33 8.99 -5.50
N LEU A 511 23.44 9.08 -4.52
CA LEU A 511 23.51 8.44 -3.21
C LEU A 511 24.67 8.91 -2.32
N LYS A 512 25.30 10.06 -2.62
CA LYS A 512 26.49 10.54 -1.91
C LYS A 512 26.22 11.58 -0.81
N GLY A 513 25.02 12.15 -0.76
CA GLY A 513 24.67 13.16 0.23
C GLY A 513 23.26 13.70 0.04
N HIS A 514 22.93 14.80 0.72
CA HIS A 514 21.60 15.41 0.70
C HIS A 514 21.68 16.75 -0.03
N TYR A 515 21.57 16.70 -1.36
CA TYR A 515 21.61 17.88 -2.22
C TYR A 515 20.78 17.65 -3.50
N CYS A 516 20.52 18.74 -4.21
CA CYS A 516 19.78 18.71 -5.45
C CYS A 516 20.69 18.37 -6.64
N PHE A 517 20.76 17.09 -7.00
CA PHE A 517 21.47 16.61 -8.19
C PHE A 517 20.58 15.67 -9.01
N ASP A 518 20.61 15.83 -10.34
CA ASP A 518 19.81 15.07 -11.30
C ASP A 518 18.34 14.95 -10.88
N VAL A 519 17.89 13.79 -10.38
CA VAL A 519 16.53 13.59 -9.89
C VAL A 519 16.50 13.65 -8.36
N ASN A 520 15.77 14.62 -7.79
CA ASN A 520 15.54 14.68 -6.36
C ASN A 520 14.13 14.16 -6.03
N VAL A 521 14.05 12.95 -5.48
CA VAL A 521 12.78 12.23 -5.28
C VAL A 521 12.61 11.76 -3.83
N LEU A 522 11.51 12.20 -3.24
CA LEU A 522 10.89 11.54 -2.10
C LEU A 522 9.55 10.99 -2.59
N ASN A 523 9.41 9.67 -2.59
CA ASN A 523 8.22 9.00 -3.09
C ASN A 523 7.39 8.44 -1.93
N PRO A 524 6.10 8.76 -1.80
CA PRO A 524 5.22 8.05 -0.88
C PRO A 524 4.76 6.74 -1.53
N ASN A 525 5.32 5.61 -1.10
CA ASN A 525 5.12 4.32 -1.77
C ASN A 525 3.74 3.73 -1.45
N SER A 526 3.40 3.64 -0.16
CA SER A 526 2.13 3.03 0.27
C SER A 526 1.67 3.50 1.64
N ILE A 527 0.37 3.39 1.91
CA ILE A 527 -0.17 3.43 3.27
C ILE A 527 -0.13 2.02 3.86
N ASN A 528 0.62 1.81 4.94
CA ASN A 528 0.78 0.49 5.55
C ASN A 528 -0.43 0.12 6.43
N TYR A 529 -0.89 1.09 7.23
CA TYR A 529 -2.09 1.01 8.07
C TYR A 529 -2.52 2.42 8.50
N TRP A 530 -3.77 2.55 8.98
CA TRP A 530 -4.25 3.72 9.70
C TRP A 530 -5.18 3.31 10.85
N GLU A 531 -4.79 3.59 12.09
CA GLU A 531 -5.55 3.21 13.26
C GLU A 531 -5.78 4.37 14.23
N VAL A 532 -6.99 4.42 14.80
CA VAL A 532 -7.32 5.27 15.95
C VAL A 532 -7.12 4.46 17.23
N VAL A 533 -6.41 5.03 18.20
CA VAL A 533 -6.07 4.36 19.46
C VAL A 533 -6.82 4.90 20.66
N SER A 534 -7.08 6.20 20.68
CA SER A 534 -7.83 6.83 21.75
C SER A 534 -8.61 8.03 21.21
N GLN A 535 -9.53 8.53 22.01
CA GLN A 535 -10.21 9.80 21.77
C GLN A 535 -10.30 10.51 23.11
N ASP A 536 -9.84 11.75 23.14
CA ASP A 536 -9.89 12.57 24.35
C ASP A 536 -11.35 12.89 24.71
N PRO A 537 -11.80 12.57 25.94
CA PRO A 537 -13.21 12.67 26.30
C PRO A 537 -13.70 14.12 26.39
N VAL A 538 -12.80 15.09 26.56
CA VAL A 538 -13.12 16.52 26.75
C VAL A 538 -13.04 17.27 25.42
N THR A 539 -11.90 17.18 24.74
CA THR A 539 -11.62 17.89 23.48
C THR A 539 -12.18 17.19 22.26
N LYS A 540 -12.59 15.91 22.40
CA LYS A 540 -13.03 15.02 21.33
C LYS A 540 -12.00 14.74 20.24
N LYS A 541 -10.75 15.19 20.42
CA LYS A 541 -9.64 14.92 19.50
C LYS A 541 -9.30 13.43 19.49
N TYR A 542 -9.06 12.91 18.30
CA TYR A 542 -8.61 11.54 18.09
C TYR A 542 -7.10 11.43 18.31
N GLU A 543 -6.64 10.32 18.86
CA GLU A 543 -5.24 9.90 18.79
C GLU A 543 -5.16 8.83 17.71
N ASP A 544 -4.69 9.21 16.53
CA ASP A 544 -4.56 8.32 15.37
C ASP A 544 -3.12 8.26 14.86
N TYR A 545 -2.78 7.10 14.30
CA TYR A 545 -1.48 6.80 13.72
C TYR A 545 -1.66 6.17 12.34
N MET A 546 -1.08 6.79 11.33
CA MET A 546 -0.96 6.25 9.99
C MET A 546 0.51 5.95 9.70
N SER A 547 0.81 4.73 9.28
CA SER A 547 2.15 4.39 8.79
C SER A 547 2.20 4.44 7.28
N LEU A 548 3.23 5.08 6.76
CA LEU A 548 3.56 5.17 5.34
C LEU A 548 4.91 4.51 5.09
N THR A 549 5.04 3.84 3.97
CA THR A 549 6.36 3.55 3.41
C THR A 549 6.71 4.64 2.40
N VAL A 550 7.92 5.19 2.51
CA VAL A 550 8.45 6.23 1.62
C VAL A 550 9.81 5.83 1.09
N SER A 551 10.20 6.28 -0.09
CA SER A 551 11.58 6.10 -0.58
C SER A 551 12.27 7.38 -0.97
N GLU A 552 13.54 7.48 -0.59
CA GLU A 552 14.45 8.53 -1.01
C GLU A 552 15.28 8.07 -2.20
N ALA A 553 15.48 8.99 -3.15
CA ALA A 553 16.20 8.74 -4.39
C ALA A 553 15.66 7.52 -5.17
N ASP A 554 14.45 7.03 -4.90
CA ASP A 554 13.94 5.72 -5.35
C ASP A 554 14.90 4.55 -5.04
N HIS A 555 15.50 4.56 -3.85
CA HIS A 555 16.44 3.53 -3.41
C HIS A 555 16.14 3.07 -1.98
N ASN A 556 16.26 3.97 -1.02
CA ASN A 556 16.14 3.63 0.39
C ASN A 556 14.68 3.69 0.82
N THR A 557 14.13 2.53 1.16
CA THR A 557 12.76 2.41 1.70
C THR A 557 12.76 2.68 3.20
N LYS A 558 12.00 3.66 3.67
CA LYS A 558 11.83 4.06 5.07
C LYS A 558 10.36 4.01 5.48
N VAL A 559 10.10 3.94 6.77
CA VAL A 559 8.73 3.94 7.33
C VAL A 559 8.49 5.22 8.12
N VAL A 560 7.50 6.01 7.73
CA VAL A 560 7.09 7.22 8.47
C VAL A 560 5.78 6.95 9.18
N ILE A 561 5.64 7.39 10.43
CA ILE A 561 4.37 7.36 11.16
C ILE A 561 3.87 8.79 11.27
N VAL A 562 2.72 9.06 10.67
CA VAL A 562 1.98 10.31 10.79
C VAL A 562 0.96 10.19 11.92
N LYS A 563 0.98 11.15 12.84
CA LYS A 563 0.06 11.23 13.97
C LYS A 563 -0.84 12.46 13.85
N GLY A 564 -2.12 12.29 14.19
CA GLY A 564 -3.10 13.39 14.20
C GLY A 564 -3.70 13.71 12.83
N LEU A 565 -3.48 12.90 11.80
CA LEU A 565 -3.96 13.13 10.45
C LEU A 565 -5.50 13.17 10.39
N LEU A 566 -6.17 12.33 11.17
CA LEU A 566 -7.64 12.31 11.21
C LEU A 566 -8.21 13.65 11.71
N ASN A 567 -7.61 14.24 12.75
CA ASN A 567 -8.03 15.56 13.22
C ASN A 567 -7.74 16.66 12.20
N TYR A 568 -6.60 16.58 11.49
CA TYR A 568 -6.27 17.51 10.41
C TYR A 568 -7.34 17.47 9.32
N ILE A 569 -7.71 16.28 8.84
CA ILE A 569 -8.71 16.11 7.78
C ILE A 569 -10.09 16.57 8.26
N LEU A 570 -10.58 16.09 9.40
CA LEU A 570 -11.92 16.45 9.88
C LEU A 570 -12.04 17.92 10.29
N GLY A 571 -10.92 18.57 10.65
CA GLY A 571 -10.87 19.98 11.00
C GLY A 571 -11.33 20.92 9.87
N ILE A 572 -11.27 20.49 8.60
CA ILE A 572 -11.79 21.29 7.48
C ILE A 572 -13.29 21.59 7.65
N TYR A 573 -14.07 20.65 8.19
CA TYR A 573 -15.51 20.83 8.39
C TYR A 573 -15.85 21.79 9.55
N LYS A 574 -14.86 22.07 10.40
CA LYS A 574 -14.96 23.08 11.46
C LYS A 574 -14.58 24.46 10.94
N ASP A 575 -13.47 24.54 10.21
CA ASP A 575 -12.81 25.81 9.91
C ASP A 575 -13.22 26.40 8.54
N LYS A 576 -13.78 25.58 7.65
CA LYS A 576 -14.26 26.00 6.32
C LYS A 576 -15.76 25.78 6.16
N ASN A 577 -16.41 26.68 5.41
CA ASN A 577 -17.82 26.53 5.03
C ASN A 577 -17.92 25.60 3.81
N ILE A 578 -17.89 24.30 4.07
CA ILE A 578 -17.92 23.27 3.02
C ILE A 578 -19.36 22.90 2.67
N LYS A 579 -19.66 22.78 1.38
CA LYS A 579 -20.95 22.29 0.89
C LYS A 579 -21.12 20.81 1.25
N GLU A 580 -22.34 20.43 1.62
CA GLU A 580 -22.62 19.04 1.95
C GLU A 580 -22.43 18.14 0.72
N ASP A 581 -23.00 18.53 -0.43
CA ASP A 581 -22.85 17.84 -1.70
C ASP A 581 -22.04 18.69 -2.68
N PHE A 582 -21.18 18.04 -3.48
CA PHE A 582 -20.51 18.70 -4.59
C PHE A 582 -21.47 18.78 -5.78
N GLN A 583 -21.55 19.96 -6.39
CA GLN A 583 -22.39 20.22 -7.55
C GLN A 583 -21.51 20.69 -8.69
N ILE A 584 -21.70 20.09 -9.86
CA ILE A 584 -20.98 20.47 -11.08
C ILE A 584 -21.63 21.76 -11.61
N THR A 585 -20.96 22.88 -11.39
CA THR A 585 -21.40 24.21 -11.83
C THR A 585 -20.19 25.02 -12.28
N GLU A 586 -20.40 26.04 -13.11
CA GLU A 586 -19.34 26.98 -13.52
C GLU A 586 -18.61 27.59 -12.31
N HIS A 587 -19.34 27.92 -11.25
CA HIS A 587 -18.76 28.42 -10.00
C HIS A 587 -17.89 27.36 -9.27
N ALA A 588 -18.30 26.09 -9.25
CA ALA A 588 -17.45 25.03 -8.67
C ALA A 588 -16.18 24.81 -9.50
N ASN A 589 -16.30 24.90 -10.83
CA ASN A 589 -15.19 24.79 -11.75
C ASN A 589 -14.16 25.91 -11.57
N SER A 590 -14.61 27.15 -11.38
CA SER A 590 -13.71 28.28 -11.12
C SER A 590 -12.96 28.13 -9.79
N ILE A 591 -13.59 27.58 -8.76
CA ILE A 591 -12.92 27.26 -7.48
C ILE A 591 -11.88 26.14 -7.67
N ILE A 592 -12.19 25.09 -8.43
CA ILE A 592 -11.23 24.01 -8.73
C ILE A 592 -10.04 24.58 -9.51
N ALA A 593 -10.30 25.39 -10.54
CA ALA A 593 -9.26 26.02 -11.35
C ALA A 593 -8.32 26.87 -10.49
N GLU A 594 -8.86 27.67 -9.57
CA GLU A 594 -8.04 28.47 -8.66
C GLU A 594 -7.27 27.60 -7.66
N SER A 595 -7.91 26.56 -7.11
CA SER A 595 -7.25 25.60 -6.20
C SER A 595 -6.01 24.99 -6.86
N VAL A 596 -6.13 24.59 -8.12
CA VAL A 596 -5.02 24.06 -8.92
C VAL A 596 -3.89 25.06 -9.07
N LYS A 597 -4.19 26.34 -9.35
CA LYS A 597 -3.17 27.40 -9.45
C LYS A 597 -2.45 27.62 -8.12
N CYS A 598 -3.17 27.59 -7.00
CA CYS A 598 -2.57 27.74 -5.68
C CYS A 598 -1.63 26.57 -5.36
N ILE A 599 -2.06 25.34 -5.64
CA ILE A 599 -1.23 24.12 -5.48
C ILE A 599 0.03 24.19 -6.35
N ASP A 600 -0.09 24.54 -7.63
CA ASP A 600 1.05 24.66 -8.54
C ASP A 600 2.04 25.75 -8.09
N LYS A 601 1.54 26.89 -7.62
CA LYS A 601 2.36 27.98 -7.08
C LYS A 601 3.16 27.53 -5.85
N ASP A 602 2.49 26.89 -4.89
CA ASP A 602 3.11 26.47 -3.64
C ASP A 602 4.14 25.36 -3.85
N THR A 603 3.84 24.35 -4.66
CA THR A 603 4.80 23.28 -5.01
C THR A 603 6.04 23.82 -5.72
N LYS A 604 5.90 24.79 -6.64
CA LYS A 604 7.04 25.46 -7.28
C LYS A 604 7.86 26.29 -6.30
N GLN A 605 7.20 26.96 -5.35
CA GLN A 605 7.89 27.78 -4.36
C GLN A 605 8.69 26.92 -3.37
N ASP A 606 8.11 25.79 -2.95
CA ASP A 606 8.78 24.78 -2.12
C ASP A 606 10.03 24.24 -2.80
N CYS A 607 9.92 23.75 -4.05
CA CYS A 607 11.07 23.26 -4.81
C CYS A 607 12.20 24.30 -4.90
N LYS A 608 11.87 25.57 -5.19
CA LYS A 608 12.86 26.66 -5.25
C LYS A 608 13.56 26.87 -3.90
N ASN A 609 12.81 26.80 -2.80
CA ASN A 609 13.35 26.99 -1.46
C ASN A 609 14.22 25.81 -1.03
N TYR A 610 13.78 24.59 -1.34
CA TYR A 610 14.57 23.38 -1.11
C TYR A 610 15.89 23.42 -1.90
N GLY A 611 15.85 23.79 -3.19
CA GLY A 611 17.04 23.95 -4.03
C GLY A 611 18.06 24.97 -3.51
N LYS A 612 17.61 26.07 -2.91
CA LYS A 612 18.50 27.08 -2.31
C LYS A 612 19.22 26.58 -1.05
N THR A 613 18.57 25.73 -0.28
CA THR A 613 19.11 25.20 0.97
C THR A 613 19.96 23.94 0.75
N HIS A 614 19.80 23.29 -0.41
CA HIS A 614 20.47 22.03 -0.77
C HIS A 614 21.22 22.14 -2.12
N PRO A 615 22.13 23.12 -2.29
CA PRO A 615 22.84 23.31 -3.55
C PRO A 615 23.73 22.11 -3.89
N GLU A 616 23.87 21.83 -5.17
CA GLU A 616 24.85 20.85 -5.66
C GLU A 616 26.27 21.25 -5.22
N PRO A 617 27.09 20.33 -4.69
CA PRO A 617 28.49 20.58 -4.39
C PRO A 617 29.25 21.06 -5.62
N LYS A 618 30.10 22.08 -5.47
CA LYS A 618 30.85 22.69 -6.58
C LYS A 618 31.99 21.81 -7.14
N ASP A 619 32.34 20.73 -6.42
CA ASP A 619 33.54 19.92 -6.66
C ASP A 619 33.22 18.46 -7.04
N LEU A 620 32.06 18.20 -7.67
CA LEU A 620 31.65 16.85 -8.12
C LEU A 620 32.29 16.41 -9.44
#